data_AF-A0A3S0F8G4-F1
#
_entry.id   AF-A0A3S0F8G4-F1
#
_cell.length_a   1.000
_cell.length_b   1.000
_cell.length_c   1.000
_cell.angle_alpha   90.00
_cell.angle_beta   90.00
_cell.angle_gamma   90.00
#
_symmetry.space_group_name_H-M   'P 1'
#
loop_
_entity.id
_entity.type
_entity.pdbx_description
1 polymer ?
#
loop_
_entity_poly.entity_id
_entity_poly.type
_entity_poly.pdbx_seq_one_letter_code
_entity_poly.pdbx_strand_id
1 'polypeptide(L)'
;MTPGEKKNAIKLDYVLAAIMIVMGLLVAGLSLAQLSSQNSQMAQVTPPAASDSNSPQVPAGNDNGPAESKPGGTRPTTPAPEPARPDADAQKAGAAPALPAAPAEKMGEPIKK
;
A
#
# COMPACT_ATOMS: atom_id res chain seq x y z
N MET A 1 -21.27 50.32 11.12
CA MET A 1 -21.80 49.16 10.38
C MET A 1 -23.31 49.09 10.54
N THR A 2 -24.04 49.43 9.49
CA THR A 2 -25.50 49.45 9.44
C THR A 2 -26.07 48.02 9.40
N PRO A 3 -27.34 47.80 9.79
CA PRO A 3 -27.95 46.47 9.77
C PRO A 3 -27.94 45.78 8.39
N GLY A 4 -27.93 46.55 7.30
CA GLY A 4 -27.83 46.02 5.92
C GLY A 4 -26.45 45.44 5.61
N GLU A 5 -25.39 46.12 6.01
CA GLU A 5 -23.99 45.67 5.81
C GLU A 5 -23.72 44.35 6.53
N LYS A 6 -24.24 44.20 7.76
CA LYS A 6 -24.11 42.96 8.55
C LYS A 6 -24.74 41.75 7.85
N LYS A 7 -25.92 41.93 7.24
CA LYS A 7 -26.61 40.86 6.49
C LYS A 7 -25.82 40.44 5.26
N ASN A 8 -25.20 41.39 4.56
CA ASN A 8 -24.40 41.09 3.38
C ASN A 8 -23.08 40.38 3.73
N ALA A 9 -22.43 40.78 4.83
CA ALA A 9 -21.26 40.08 5.34
C ALA A 9 -21.57 38.62 5.71
N ILE A 10 -22.67 38.39 6.44
CA ILE A 10 -23.10 37.03 6.81
C ILE A 10 -23.39 36.18 5.55
N LYS A 11 -24.05 36.74 4.53
CA LYS A 11 -24.29 36.02 3.26
C LYS A 11 -22.99 35.66 2.55
N LEU A 12 -22.02 36.58 2.52
CA LEU A 12 -20.71 36.33 1.92
C LEU A 12 -19.99 35.19 2.65
N ASP A 13 -20.02 35.20 3.98
CA ASP A 13 -19.38 34.15 4.80
C ASP A 13 -20.02 32.78 4.54
N TYR A 14 -21.35 32.70 4.42
CA TYR A 14 -22.03 31.46 4.07
C TYR A 14 -21.67 30.97 2.66
N VAL A 15 -21.56 31.88 1.69
CA VAL A 15 -21.12 31.53 0.32
C VAL A 15 -19.68 31.01 0.35
N LEU A 16 -18.79 31.67 1.07
CA LEU A 16 -17.39 31.25 1.20
C LEU A 16 -17.29 29.88 1.88
N ALA A 17 -18.06 29.65 2.95
CA ALA A 17 -18.13 28.36 3.63
C ALA A 17 -18.64 27.25 2.71
N ALA A 18 -19.69 27.52 1.91
CA ALA A 18 -20.21 26.56 0.95
C ALA A 18 -19.17 26.20 -0.12
N ILE A 19 -18.42 27.19 -0.63
CA ILE A 19 -17.33 26.96 -1.59
C ILE A 19 -16.26 26.07 -0.98
N MET A 20 -15.83 26.33 0.26
CA MET A 20 -14.82 25.51 0.94
C MET A 20 -15.27 24.05 1.10
N ILE A 21 -16.54 23.82 1.48
CA ILE A 21 -17.11 22.47 1.63
C ILE A 21 -17.13 21.75 0.28
N VAL A 22 -17.64 22.39 -0.78
CA VAL A 22 -17.70 21.80 -2.12
C VAL A 22 -16.31 21.46 -2.63
N MET A 23 -15.33 22.34 -2.42
CA MET A 23 -13.96 22.12 -2.87
C MET A 23 -13.29 20.96 -2.12
N GLY A 24 -13.51 20.84 -0.81
CA GLY A 24 -13.06 19.71 -0.02
C GLY A 24 -13.69 18.38 -0.46
N LEU A 25 -15.00 18.37 -0.72
CA LEU A 25 -15.71 17.18 -1.21
C LEU A 25 -15.24 16.76 -2.61
N LEU A 26 -14.93 17.71 -3.49
CA LEU A 26 -14.37 17.42 -4.81
C LEU A 26 -13.00 16.75 -4.70
N VAL A 27 -12.10 17.27 -3.87
CA VAL A 27 -10.77 16.66 -3.67
C VAL A 27 -10.88 15.27 -3.05
N ALA A 28 -11.72 15.10 -2.02
CA ALA A 28 -11.96 13.80 -1.40
C ALA A 28 -12.57 12.79 -2.39
N GLY A 29 -13.57 13.23 -3.16
CA GLY A 29 -14.23 12.40 -4.17
C GLY A 29 -13.30 11.98 -5.30
N LEU A 30 -12.48 12.90 -5.83
CA LEU A 30 -11.49 12.58 -6.87
C LEU A 30 -10.40 11.63 -6.36
N SER A 31 -9.94 11.82 -5.12
CA SER A 31 -8.97 10.92 -4.49
C SER A 31 -9.54 9.50 -4.34
N LEU A 32 -10.79 9.39 -3.87
CA LEU A 32 -11.45 8.10 -3.72
C LEU A 32 -11.74 7.42 -5.08
N ALA A 33 -12.15 8.19 -6.09
CA ALA A 33 -12.39 7.67 -7.44
C ALA A 33 -11.09 7.15 -8.09
N GLN A 34 -9.96 7.82 -7.86
CA GLN A 34 -8.65 7.33 -8.30
C GLN A 34 -8.29 6.02 -7.59
N LEU A 35 -8.52 5.94 -6.27
CA LEU A 35 -8.24 4.72 -5.51
C LEU A 35 -9.16 3.55 -5.94
N SER A 36 -10.43 3.81 -6.22
CA SER A 36 -11.36 2.79 -6.71
C SER A 36 -11.07 2.34 -8.14
N SER A 37 -10.49 3.23 -8.96
CA SER A 37 -10.06 2.92 -10.33
C SER A 37 -8.73 2.18 -10.38
N GLN A 38 -7.93 2.20 -9.31
CA GLN A 38 -6.79 1.32 -9.21
C GLN A 38 -7.31 -0.08 -8.98
N ASN A 39 -7.04 -0.97 -9.93
CA ASN A 39 -7.28 -2.41 -9.77
C ASN A 39 -6.71 -2.82 -8.42
N SER A 40 -7.59 -3.24 -7.53
CA SER A 40 -7.22 -3.70 -6.19
C SER A 40 -6.31 -4.91 -6.38
N GLN A 41 -5.00 -4.67 -6.42
CA GLN A 41 -3.99 -5.71 -6.33
C GLN A 41 -4.03 -6.17 -4.88
N MET A 42 -5.06 -6.97 -4.58
CA MET A 42 -5.03 -7.86 -3.44
C MET A 42 -3.75 -8.65 -3.63
N ALA A 43 -2.78 -8.44 -2.74
CA ALA A 43 -1.62 -9.31 -2.67
C ALA A 43 -2.19 -10.70 -2.46
N GLN A 44 -2.22 -11.47 -3.54
CA GLN A 44 -2.63 -12.85 -3.49
C GLN A 44 -1.64 -13.47 -2.52
N VAL A 45 -2.14 -13.93 -1.37
CA VAL A 45 -1.38 -14.84 -0.54
C VAL A 45 -1.14 -16.01 -1.47
N THR A 46 0.05 -16.10 -2.06
CA THR A 46 0.49 -17.26 -2.81
C THR A 46 0.24 -18.43 -1.88
N PRO A 47 -0.79 -19.28 -2.13
CA PRO A 47 -0.81 -20.55 -1.44
C PRO A 47 0.48 -21.24 -1.88
N PRO A 48 1.23 -21.87 -0.96
CA PRO A 48 2.50 -22.50 -1.29
C PRO A 48 2.31 -23.34 -2.54
N ALA A 49 3.18 -23.14 -3.53
CA ALA A 49 3.09 -23.71 -4.85
C ALA A 49 2.75 -25.21 -4.77
N ALA A 50 1.50 -25.53 -5.07
CA ALA A 50 1.05 -26.90 -5.26
C ALA A 50 -0.15 -26.84 -6.18
N SER A 51 0.11 -26.63 -7.48
CA SER A 51 -0.65 -27.18 -8.59
C SER A 51 -0.02 -26.68 -9.89
N ASP A 52 1.18 -27.20 -10.20
CA ASP A 52 1.44 -27.50 -11.59
C ASP A 52 0.29 -28.36 -12.11
N SER A 53 -0.22 -27.94 -13.25
CA SER A 53 -1.31 -28.52 -14.01
C SER A 53 -1.00 -29.97 -14.41
N ASN A 54 -1.08 -30.96 -13.51
CA ASN A 54 -1.27 -32.38 -13.87
C ASN A 54 -1.51 -33.34 -12.68
N SER A 55 -2.43 -33.08 -11.74
CA SER A 55 -2.70 -34.07 -10.67
C SER A 55 -3.92 -34.95 -10.99
N PRO A 56 -3.76 -36.29 -11.06
CA PRO A 56 -4.87 -37.24 -11.13
C PRO A 56 -5.71 -37.17 -9.85
N GLN A 57 -7.02 -37.07 -9.98
CA GLN A 57 -7.95 -37.22 -8.86
C GLN A 57 -7.87 -38.66 -8.33
N VAL A 58 -7.25 -38.86 -7.16
CA VAL A 58 -7.31 -40.14 -6.45
C VAL A 58 -8.48 -40.08 -5.45
N PRO A 59 -9.44 -41.02 -5.50
CA PRO A 59 -10.56 -41.06 -4.56
C PRO A 59 -10.11 -41.18 -3.09
N ALA A 60 -10.92 -40.66 -2.17
CA ALA A 60 -10.68 -40.84 -0.75
C ALA A 60 -10.99 -42.29 -0.35
N GLY A 61 -9.98 -43.01 0.15
CA GLY A 61 -10.06 -44.43 0.53
C GLY A 61 -8.83 -45.25 0.13
N ASN A 62 -7.94 -44.68 -0.67
CA ASN A 62 -6.63 -45.24 -0.99
C ASN A 62 -5.63 -44.84 0.11
N ASP A 63 -4.55 -45.60 0.28
CA ASP A 63 -3.49 -45.42 1.30
C ASP A 63 -2.77 -44.04 1.32
N ASN A 64 -3.21 -43.09 0.48
CA ASN A 64 -2.69 -41.72 0.33
C ASN A 64 -3.75 -40.62 0.58
N GLY A 65 -4.80 -40.90 1.36
CA GLY A 65 -5.64 -39.83 1.95
C GLY A 65 -4.93 -39.17 3.15
N PRO A 66 -5.33 -37.94 3.58
CA PRO A 66 -4.69 -37.29 4.72
C PRO A 66 -4.70 -38.20 5.96
N ALA A 67 -3.51 -38.53 6.47
CA ALA A 67 -3.37 -39.47 7.58
C ALA A 67 -3.99 -38.91 8.87
N GLU A 68 -4.71 -39.76 9.61
CA GLU A 68 -5.30 -39.37 10.89
C GLU A 68 -4.24 -38.96 11.92
N SER A 69 -4.49 -37.83 12.59
CA SER A 69 -3.62 -37.23 13.60
C SER A 69 -3.39 -38.17 14.80
N LYS A 70 -2.34 -38.99 14.75
CA LYS A 70 -1.73 -39.58 15.94
C LYS A 70 -0.59 -38.67 16.44
N PRO A 71 -0.56 -38.25 17.71
CA PRO A 71 0.51 -37.44 18.24
C PRO A 71 1.72 -38.34 18.51
N GLY A 72 2.80 -38.18 17.73
CA GLY A 72 4.08 -38.85 18.01
C GLY A 72 4.71 -39.64 16.87
N GLY A 73 4.63 -39.15 15.62
CA GLY A 73 5.42 -39.69 14.50
C GLY A 73 6.86 -39.13 14.48
N THR A 74 7.80 -39.93 13.98
CA THR A 74 9.25 -39.65 13.78
C THR A 74 9.49 -38.44 12.88
N ARG A 75 9.22 -37.24 13.39
CA ARG A 75 9.46 -35.97 12.70
C ARG A 75 10.95 -35.91 12.34
N PRO A 76 11.34 -35.91 11.05
CA PRO A 76 12.70 -35.57 10.67
C PRO A 76 12.95 -34.15 11.18
N THR A 77 13.82 -34.01 12.18
CA THR A 77 14.25 -32.70 12.70
C THR A 77 15.30 -32.12 11.76
N THR A 78 15.00 -32.05 10.45
CA THR A 78 15.85 -31.34 9.51
C THR A 78 15.88 -29.87 9.95
N PRO A 79 17.06 -29.32 10.29
CA PRO A 79 17.19 -27.91 10.66
C PRO A 79 16.62 -27.02 9.55
N ALA A 80 16.11 -25.85 9.93
CA ALA A 80 15.62 -24.89 8.95
C ALA A 80 16.73 -24.57 7.93
N PRO A 81 16.41 -24.47 6.62
CA PRO A 81 17.38 -24.02 5.63
C PRO A 81 18.02 -22.70 6.05
N GLU A 82 19.33 -22.57 5.84
CA GLU A 82 20.01 -21.31 6.16
C GLU A 82 19.40 -20.15 5.34
N PRO A 83 19.30 -18.94 5.93
CA PRO A 83 18.80 -17.78 5.21
C PRO A 83 19.58 -17.57 3.92
N ALA A 84 18.87 -17.38 2.80
CA ALA A 84 19.49 -16.98 1.54
C ALA A 84 20.26 -15.67 1.78
N ARG A 85 21.59 -15.72 1.75
CA ARG A 85 22.43 -14.53 1.80
C ARG A 85 22.36 -13.87 0.43
N PRO A 86 21.76 -12.67 0.31
CA PRO A 86 21.77 -11.95 -0.95
C PRO A 86 23.22 -11.68 -1.35
N ASP A 87 23.49 -11.73 -2.65
CA ASP A 87 24.80 -11.40 -3.21
C ASP A 87 25.29 -10.04 -2.68
N ALA A 88 26.56 -9.95 -2.30
CA ALA A 88 27.15 -8.73 -1.73
C ALA A 88 27.04 -7.54 -2.70
N ASP A 89 27.08 -7.82 -4.00
CA ASP A 89 26.93 -6.80 -5.04
C ASP A 89 25.48 -6.28 -5.10
N ALA A 90 24.49 -7.14 -4.88
CA ALA A 90 23.07 -6.76 -4.85
C ALA A 90 22.73 -5.90 -3.62
N GLN A 91 23.37 -6.17 -2.48
CA GLN A 91 23.21 -5.35 -1.27
C GLN A 91 23.85 -3.97 -1.42
N LYS A 92 25.01 -3.90 -2.08
CA LYS A 92 25.76 -2.66 -2.27
C LYS A 92 25.18 -1.79 -3.39
N ALA A 93 24.53 -2.39 -4.38
CA ALA A 93 23.95 -1.67 -5.51
C ALA A 93 22.86 -0.68 -5.06
N GLY A 94 22.10 -1.01 -3.99
CA GLY A 94 20.97 -0.20 -3.55
C GLY A 94 19.91 -0.01 -4.64
N ALA A 95 18.73 0.48 -4.29
CA ALA A 95 17.80 0.93 -5.33
C ALA A 95 18.33 2.25 -5.92
N ALA A 96 18.51 2.31 -7.23
CA ALA A 96 18.84 3.57 -7.89
C ALA A 96 17.74 4.61 -7.58
N PRO A 97 18.07 5.78 -7.00
CA PRO A 97 17.08 6.81 -6.74
C PRO A 97 16.40 7.21 -8.05
N ALA A 98 15.07 7.10 -8.10
CA ALA A 98 14.29 7.36 -9.31
C ALA A 98 14.32 8.83 -9.76
N LEU A 99 14.89 9.73 -8.95
CA LEU A 99 14.88 11.17 -9.16
C LEU A 99 16.30 11.73 -9.19
N PRO A 100 16.59 12.69 -10.11
CA PRO A 100 17.84 13.44 -10.07
C PRO A 100 17.94 14.24 -8.77
N ALA A 101 19.17 14.51 -8.32
CA ALA A 101 19.40 15.37 -7.17
C ALA A 101 18.72 16.73 -7.36
N ALA A 102 18.02 17.21 -6.33
CA ALA A 102 17.33 18.49 -6.40
C ALA A 102 18.33 19.63 -6.67
N PRO A 103 17.99 20.61 -7.53
CA PRO A 103 18.83 21.77 -7.76
C PRO A 103 19.10 22.54 -6.46
N ALA A 104 20.32 23.08 -6.33
CA ALA A 104 20.69 23.87 -5.17
C ALA A 104 19.78 25.09 -5.00
N GLU A 105 19.15 25.21 -3.84
CA GLU A 105 18.32 26.35 -3.49
C GLU A 105 19.17 27.63 -3.44
N LYS A 106 18.61 28.73 -3.97
CA LYS A 106 19.21 30.05 -3.86
C LYS A 106 18.81 30.64 -2.51
N MET A 107 19.74 30.62 -1.54
CA MET A 107 19.56 31.39 -0.31
C MET A 107 19.76 32.88 -0.60
N GLY A 108 18.79 33.69 -0.21
CA GLY A 108 18.87 35.16 -0.29
C GLY A 108 19.91 35.74 0.67
N GLU A 109 20.26 37.00 0.48
CA GLU A 109 21.23 37.67 1.35
C GLU A 109 20.73 37.75 2.80
N PRO A 110 21.61 37.56 3.81
CA PRO A 110 21.23 37.67 5.21
C PRO A 110 20.71 39.08 5.55
N ILE A 111 19.62 39.14 6.32
CA ILE A 111 19.07 40.42 6.81
C ILE A 111 20.06 41.05 7.79
N LYS A 112 20.50 42.28 7.50
CA LYS A 112 21.32 43.09 8.41
C LYS A 112 20.45 43.60 9.55
N LYS A 113 20.92 43.43 10.79
CA LYS A 113 20.32 44.03 11.98
C LYS A 113 20.57 45.52 12.04
#